data_AF-X1ME21-F1
#
_entry.id   AF-X1ME21-F1
#
_cell.length_a   1.000
_cell.length_b   1.000
_cell.length_c   1.000
_cell.angle_alpha   90.00
_cell.angle_beta   90.00
_cell.angle_gamma   90.00
#
_symmetry.space_group_name_H-M   'P 1'
#
loop_
_entity.id
_entity.type
_entity.pdbx_description
1 polymer ?
#
loop_
_entity_poly.entity_id
_entity_poly.type
_entity_poly.pdbx_seq_one_letter_code
_entity_poly.pdbx_strand_id
1 'polypeptide(L)'
;SSEYSFKTLAEALPMMHIDNIEMSLIIQGAFTHAEATVTVVDNENAPVPSATVYGHWENATSDSDSGPTDGNGQVTLQSDTVKKAPSGIMFTFVVDDITKDGWIYDPNANVENSDSITVP
;
A
#
# COMPACT_ATOMS: atom_id res chain seq x y z
N SER A 1 38.46 -38.61 13.15
CA SER A 1 37.27 -37.79 13.41
C SER A 1 37.29 -36.61 12.48
N SER A 2 36.36 -36.53 11.54
CA SER A 2 36.21 -35.40 10.62
C SER A 2 35.24 -34.40 11.24
N GLU A 3 35.72 -33.19 11.52
CA GLU A 3 34.87 -32.09 11.97
C GLU A 3 34.08 -31.55 10.78
N TYR A 4 32.76 -31.76 10.80
CA TYR A 4 31.84 -31.02 9.94
C TYR A 4 31.43 -29.76 10.69
N SER A 5 31.99 -28.62 10.28
CA SER A 5 31.49 -27.30 10.70
C SER A 5 30.41 -26.86 9.72
N PHE A 6 29.14 -26.95 10.12
CA PHE A 6 28.05 -26.30 9.40
C PHE A 6 28.07 -24.81 9.75
N LYS A 7 28.57 -23.98 8.83
CA LYS A 7 28.41 -22.52 8.93
C LYS A 7 27.03 -22.19 8.37
N THR A 8 26.04 -22.07 9.25
CA THR A 8 24.72 -21.54 8.88
C THR A 8 24.90 -20.08 8.46
N LEU A 9 24.79 -19.81 7.17
CA LEU A 9 24.71 -18.45 6.63
C LEU A 9 23.27 -17.98 6.87
N ALA A 10 23.09 -16.93 7.68
CA ALA A 10 21.79 -16.27 7.74
C ALA A 10 21.52 -15.67 6.35
N GLU A 11 20.50 -16.17 5.66
CA GLU A 11 20.06 -15.63 4.38
C GLU A 11 19.45 -14.24 4.64
N ALA A 12 19.93 -13.22 3.94
CA ALA A 12 19.36 -11.89 4.04
C ALA A 12 17.95 -11.93 3.45
N LEU A 13 16.95 -11.51 4.22
CA LEU A 13 15.58 -11.47 3.74
C LEU A 13 15.45 -10.41 2.62
N PRO A 14 14.67 -10.69 1.56
CA PRO A 14 14.35 -9.69 0.55
C PRO A 14 13.58 -8.52 1.18
N MET A 15 13.78 -7.33 0.62
CA MET A 15 13.11 -6.10 1.06
C MET A 15 12.08 -5.65 0.04
N MET A 16 11.02 -4.99 0.52
CA MET A 16 9.99 -4.37 -0.29
C MET A 16 9.71 -2.94 0.17
N HIS A 17 9.23 -2.10 -0.74
CA HIS A 17 8.86 -0.71 -0.49
C HIS A 17 7.74 -0.27 -1.43
N ILE A 18 7.15 0.89 -1.17
CA ILE A 18 6.12 1.53 -1.99
C ILE A 18 6.78 2.29 -3.13
N ASP A 19 6.38 1.98 -4.36
CA ASP A 19 6.81 2.71 -5.57
C ASP A 19 5.85 3.86 -5.92
N ASN A 20 4.54 3.64 -5.77
CA ASN A 20 3.51 4.62 -6.14
C ASN A 20 2.18 4.35 -5.43
N ILE A 21 1.36 5.39 -5.25
CA ILE A 21 -0.02 5.38 -4.80
C ILE A 21 -0.85 6.16 -5.83
N GLU A 22 -1.57 5.46 -6.70
CA GLU A 22 -2.44 6.11 -7.68
C GLU A 22 -3.86 6.32 -7.10
N MET A 23 -4.33 7.56 -7.12
CA MET A 23 -5.65 7.92 -6.60
C MET A 23 -6.70 8.02 -7.71
N SER A 24 -7.88 7.46 -7.45
CA SER A 24 -9.06 7.58 -8.31
C SER A 24 -10.28 8.02 -7.50
N LEU A 25 -11.18 8.78 -8.14
CA LEU A 25 -12.43 9.25 -7.51
C LEU A 25 -13.61 8.62 -8.23
N ILE A 26 -14.44 7.88 -7.48
CA ILE A 26 -15.62 7.21 -8.02
C ILE A 26 -16.87 7.96 -7.57
N ILE A 27 -17.58 8.54 -8.53
CA ILE A 27 -18.81 9.29 -8.29
C ILE A 27 -20.00 8.54 -8.89
N GLN A 28 -20.93 8.13 -8.04
CA GLN A 28 -22.16 7.42 -8.42
C GLN A 28 -23.38 8.18 -7.90
N GLY A 29 -23.90 9.08 -8.73
CA GLY A 29 -25.01 9.95 -8.34
C GLY A 29 -24.61 10.89 -7.20
N ALA A 30 -25.23 10.72 -6.03
CA ALA A 30 -24.95 11.52 -4.85
C ALA A 30 -23.87 10.91 -3.94
N PHE A 31 -23.22 9.83 -4.35
CA PHE A 31 -22.26 9.10 -3.54
C PHE A 31 -20.87 9.22 -4.16
N THR A 32 -19.86 9.45 -3.32
CA THR A 32 -18.46 9.61 -3.71
C THR A 32 -17.59 8.83 -2.75
N HIS A 33 -16.66 8.04 -3.27
CA HIS A 33 -15.54 7.47 -2.53
C HIS A 33 -14.27 7.60 -3.36
N ALA A 34 -13.12 7.40 -2.72
CA ALA A 34 -11.84 7.32 -3.38
C ALA A 34 -11.31 5.89 -3.38
N GLU A 35 -10.51 5.57 -4.39
CA GLU A 35 -9.69 4.37 -4.44
C GLU A 35 -8.21 4.78 -4.44
N ALA A 36 -7.40 4.08 -3.67
CA ALA A 36 -5.95 4.21 -3.64
C ALA A 36 -5.35 2.89 -4.13
N THR A 37 -4.68 2.92 -5.29
CA THR A 37 -3.95 1.77 -5.82
C THR A 37 -2.49 1.87 -5.45
N VAL A 38 -2.06 1.06 -4.48
CA VAL A 38 -0.69 1.02 -3.97
C VAL A 38 0.12 -0.01 -4.74
N THR A 39 1.27 0.40 -5.26
CA THR A 39 2.25 -0.47 -5.93
C THR A 39 3.41 -0.77 -4.99
N VAL A 40 3.66 -2.05 -4.73
CA VAL A 40 4.74 -2.56 -3.88
C VAL A 40 5.75 -3.31 -4.74
N VAL A 41 7.02 -2.91 -4.63
CA VAL A 41 8.14 -3.49 -5.37
C VAL A 41 9.28 -3.88 -4.45
N ASP A 42 10.20 -4.71 -4.95
CA ASP A 42 11.46 -4.99 -4.28
C ASP A 42 12.57 -3.99 -4.65
N ASN A 43 13.77 -4.18 -4.12
CA ASN A 43 14.92 -3.29 -4.38
C ASN A 43 15.38 -3.26 -5.86
N GLU A 44 14.93 -4.19 -6.70
CA GLU A 44 15.20 -4.24 -8.14
C GLU A 44 14.02 -3.67 -8.95
N ASN A 45 13.03 -3.06 -8.28
CA ASN A 45 11.76 -2.59 -8.83
C ASN A 45 10.91 -3.72 -9.44
N ALA A 46 11.11 -4.97 -8.99
CA ALA A 46 10.25 -6.07 -9.39
C ALA A 46 8.97 -6.07 -8.54
N PRO A 47 7.77 -6.31 -9.12
CA PRO A 47 6.53 -6.33 -8.36
C PRO A 47 6.50 -7.41 -7.29
N VAL A 48 5.98 -7.08 -6.11
CA VAL A 48 5.90 -8.00 -4.97
C VAL A 48 4.45 -8.44 -4.76
N PRO A 49 4.04 -9.64 -5.23
CA PRO A 49 2.68 -10.14 -5.04
C PRO A 49 2.43 -10.67 -3.63
N SER A 50 1.18 -10.71 -3.20
CA SER A 50 0.74 -11.23 -1.90
C SER A 50 1.36 -10.53 -0.69
N ALA A 51 1.82 -9.29 -0.83
CA ALA A 51 2.17 -8.42 0.29
C ALA A 51 0.90 -7.74 0.80
N THR A 52 0.58 -7.86 2.08
CA THR A 52 -0.60 -7.18 2.65
C THR A 52 -0.23 -5.76 3.02
N VAL A 53 -0.84 -4.79 2.33
CA VAL A 53 -0.74 -3.37 2.65
C VAL A 53 -1.82 -3.02 3.66
N TYR A 54 -1.46 -2.20 4.65
CA TYR A 54 -2.36 -1.63 5.66
C TYR A 54 -2.28 -0.12 5.57
N GLY A 55 -3.42 0.56 5.60
CA GLY A 55 -3.44 2.01 5.66
C GLY A 55 -4.77 2.55 6.16
N HIS A 56 -4.83 3.87 6.27
CA HIS A 56 -6.01 4.59 6.72
C HIS A 56 -6.31 5.79 5.83
N TRP A 57 -7.58 6.15 5.81
CA TRP A 57 -8.09 7.32 5.15
C TRP A 57 -8.16 8.50 6.11
N GLU A 58 -7.91 9.69 5.59
CA GLU A 58 -8.07 10.96 6.30
C GLU A 58 -8.93 11.94 5.48
N ASN A 59 -9.29 13.06 6.11
CA ASN A 59 -10.07 14.17 5.56
C ASN A 59 -11.55 13.83 5.28
N ALA A 60 -11.90 13.39 4.08
CA ALA A 60 -13.30 13.11 3.72
C ALA A 60 -13.88 11.90 4.48
N THR A 61 -13.02 10.96 4.88
CA THR A 61 -13.34 9.80 5.72
C THR A 61 -12.23 9.55 6.75
N SER A 62 -12.36 8.52 7.58
CA SER A 62 -11.44 8.22 8.68
C SER A 62 -11.31 6.72 8.97
N ASP A 63 -11.59 5.90 7.97
CA ASP A 63 -11.61 4.44 8.04
C ASP A 63 -10.23 3.84 7.72
N SER A 64 -10.09 2.53 7.92
CA SER A 64 -8.84 1.81 7.65
C SER A 64 -9.12 0.60 6.78
N ASP A 65 -8.22 0.35 5.84
CA ASP A 65 -8.32 -0.72 4.86
C ASP A 65 -7.03 -1.50 4.77
N SER A 66 -7.16 -2.75 4.31
CA SER A 66 -5.99 -3.58 4.00
C SER A 66 -6.32 -4.60 2.92
N GLY A 67 -5.29 -5.04 2.21
CA GLY A 67 -5.44 -6.06 1.18
C GLY A 67 -4.10 -6.58 0.67
N PRO A 68 -4.07 -7.82 0.16
CA PRO A 68 -2.88 -8.36 -0.48
C PRO A 68 -2.70 -7.77 -1.88
N THR A 69 -1.46 -7.51 -2.25
CA THR A 69 -1.10 -7.17 -3.62
C THR A 69 -1.33 -8.33 -4.58
N ASP A 70 -1.70 -8.01 -5.81
CA ASP A 70 -1.89 -8.95 -6.91
C ASP A 70 -0.56 -9.33 -7.59
N GLY A 71 -0.64 -10.05 -8.71
CA GLY A 71 0.53 -10.46 -9.50
C GLY A 71 1.38 -9.31 -10.05
N ASN A 72 0.84 -8.09 -10.09
CA ASN A 72 1.52 -6.87 -10.53
C ASN A 72 2.00 -6.03 -9.33
N GLY A 73 2.01 -6.60 -8.12
CA GLY A 73 2.42 -5.90 -6.92
C GLY A 73 1.44 -4.80 -6.49
N GLN A 74 0.19 -4.84 -6.97
CA GLN A 74 -0.78 -3.78 -6.74
C GLN A 74 -1.93 -4.21 -5.85
N VAL A 75 -2.39 -3.30 -4.99
CA VAL A 75 -3.64 -3.45 -4.25
C VAL A 75 -4.43 -2.15 -4.34
N THR A 76 -5.72 -2.25 -4.65
CA THR A 76 -6.65 -1.12 -4.62
C THR A 76 -7.46 -1.18 -3.34
N LEU A 77 -7.37 -0.13 -2.53
CA LEU A 77 -8.10 0.05 -1.28
C LEU A 77 -9.11 1.18 -1.46
N GLN A 78 -10.31 1.04 -0.89
CA GLN A 78 -11.43 1.94 -1.17
C GLN A 78 -11.89 2.58 0.13
N SER A 79 -11.99 3.91 0.15
CA SER A 79 -12.54 4.62 1.28
C SER A 79 -14.00 4.27 1.54
N ASP A 80 -14.46 4.62 2.73
CA ASP A 80 -15.88 4.81 2.99
C ASP A 80 -16.51 5.79 1.99
N THR A 81 -17.82 5.66 1.81
CA THR A 81 -18.57 6.48 0.85
C THR A 81 -19.19 7.70 1.51
N VAL A 82 -18.90 8.88 0.98
CA VAL A 82 -19.50 10.16 1.39
C VAL A 82 -20.70 10.49 0.50
N LYS A 83 -21.85 10.73 1.13
CA LYS A 83 -23.05 11.21 0.43
C LYS A 83 -23.03 12.73 0.30
N LYS A 84 -23.20 13.24 -0.93
CA LYS A 84 -23.15 14.67 -1.29
C LYS A 84 -21.83 15.31 -0.84
N ALA A 85 -20.70 14.67 -1.18
CA ALA A 85 -19.37 15.19 -0.89
C ALA A 85 -19.24 16.64 -1.40
N PRO A 86 -18.84 17.60 -0.55
CA PRO A 86 -18.61 18.98 -0.98
C PRO A 86 -17.46 19.07 -2.00
N SER A 87 -17.60 19.95 -3.00
CA SER A 87 -16.46 20.34 -3.85
C SER A 87 -15.32 20.89 -2.99
N GLY A 88 -14.10 20.48 -3.31
CA GLY A 88 -12.88 20.84 -2.57
C GLY A 88 -12.57 19.97 -1.35
N ILE A 89 -13.43 19.02 -0.97
CA ILE A 89 -13.05 18.03 0.07
C ILE A 89 -12.03 17.05 -0.51
N MET A 90 -11.05 16.66 0.30
CA MET A 90 -9.99 15.74 -0.09
C MET A 90 -10.22 14.37 0.53
N PHE A 91 -9.94 13.31 -0.22
CA PHE A 91 -9.69 11.98 0.32
C PHE A 91 -8.19 11.78 0.32
N THR A 92 -7.61 11.39 1.46
CA THR A 92 -6.18 11.11 1.59
C THR A 92 -6.01 9.71 2.10
N PHE A 93 -5.17 8.91 1.45
CA PHE A 93 -4.81 7.58 1.93
C PHE A 93 -3.36 7.60 2.42
N VAL A 94 -3.11 7.02 3.60
CA VAL A 94 -1.79 6.91 4.22
C VAL A 94 -1.49 5.44 4.45
N VAL A 95 -0.35 4.96 3.96
CA VAL A 95 0.11 3.59 4.23
C VAL A 95 0.79 3.54 5.59
N ASP A 96 0.32 2.63 6.45
CA ASP A 96 0.84 2.42 7.80
C ASP A 96 1.91 1.32 7.83
N ASP A 97 1.68 0.21 7.14
CA ASP A 97 2.56 -0.96 7.15
C ASP A 97 2.37 -1.85 5.92
N ILE A 98 3.37 -2.70 5.64
CA ILE A 98 3.28 -3.76 4.66
C ILE A 98 3.88 -5.05 5.25
N THR A 99 3.12 -6.14 5.23
CA THR A 99 3.58 -7.43 5.74
C THR A 99 3.57 -8.53 4.69
N LYS A 100 4.59 -9.39 4.74
CA LYS A 100 4.71 -10.60 3.91
C LYS A 100 5.70 -11.56 4.54
N ASP A 101 5.32 -12.84 4.67
CA ASP A 101 6.18 -13.86 5.28
C ASP A 101 7.52 -13.98 4.53
N GLY A 102 8.62 -13.86 5.27
CA GLY A 102 9.97 -13.94 4.72
C GLY A 102 10.46 -12.66 4.03
N TRP A 103 9.76 -11.54 4.17
CA TRP A 103 10.15 -10.24 3.62
C TRP A 103 10.30 -9.20 4.72
N ILE A 104 11.05 -8.14 4.41
CA ILE A 104 11.18 -6.95 5.26
C ILE A 104 10.60 -5.76 4.49
N TYR A 105 9.67 -5.03 5.10
CA TYR A 105 9.25 -3.74 4.58
C TYR A 105 10.26 -2.67 5.01
N ASP A 106 10.84 -1.94 4.04
CA ASP A 106 11.73 -0.81 4.29
C ASP A 106 11.02 0.52 3.97
N PRO A 107 10.40 1.18 4.97
CA PRO A 107 9.69 2.43 4.75
C PRO A 107 10.61 3.59 4.36
N ASN A 108 11.93 3.48 4.57
CA ASN A 108 12.86 4.54 4.14
C ASN A 108 13.14 4.48 2.63
N ALA A 109 12.82 3.37 1.98
CA ALA A 109 12.95 3.20 0.54
C ALA A 109 11.67 3.60 -0.22
N ASN A 110 10.57 3.91 0.47
CA ASN A 110 9.34 4.36 -0.16
C ASN A 110 9.55 5.62 -0.99
N VAL A 111 9.00 5.62 -2.20
CA VAL A 111 8.93 6.81 -3.06
C VAL A 111 7.87 7.78 -2.52
N GLU A 112 6.77 7.25 -2.00
CA GLU A 112 5.75 7.99 -1.26
C GLU A 112 5.06 7.13 -0.18
N ASN A 113 4.45 7.79 0.81
CA ASN A 113 3.76 7.13 1.93
C ASN A 113 2.25 7.42 1.95
N SER A 114 1.81 8.40 1.17
CA SER A 114 0.43 8.85 1.13
C SER A 114 0.17 9.64 -0.15
N ASP A 115 -1.04 9.54 -0.70
CA ASP A 115 -1.51 10.42 -1.76
C ASP A 115 -2.96 10.86 -1.51
N SER A 116 -3.45 11.81 -2.28
CA SER A 116 -4.76 12.41 -2.11
C SER A 116 -5.44 12.79 -3.41
N ILE A 117 -6.78 12.79 -3.40
CA ILE A 117 -7.60 13.27 -4.52
C ILE A 117 -8.71 14.18 -4.01
N THR A 118 -8.94 15.27 -4.73
CA THR A 118 -9.92 16.30 -4.37
C THR A 118 -11.19 16.15 -5.20
N VAL A 119 -12.35 16.30 -4.55
CA VAL A 119 -13.64 16.36 -5.25
C VAL A 119 -13.71 17.66 -6.06
N PRO A 120 -14.00 17.61 -7.38
CA PRO A 120 -13.95 18.78 -8.28
C PRO A 120 -15.02 19.84 -7.98
#